data_AF-A0A3D5BIY7-F1
#
_entry.id   AF-A0A3D5BIY7-F1
#
_cell.length_a   1.000
_cell.length_b   1.000
_cell.length_c   1.000
_cell.angle_alpha   90.00
_cell.angle_beta   90.00
_cell.angle_gamma   90.00
#
_symmetry.space_group_name_H-M   'P 1'
#
loop_
_entity.id
_entity.type
_entity.pdbx_description
1 polymer ?
#
loop_
_entity_poly.entity_id
_entity_poly.type
_entity_poly.pdbx_seq_one_letter_code
_entity_poly.pdbx_strand_id
1 'polypeptide(L)'
;MKLTPIFFAMLPALSVFATQAEVYQVVELGPVDGYKSSFSSAINNSNQAVGTITGQFNFPVDLTYVDFTNSTITSALTAAEIEEVKKGNINDKAQTVLLNYLQASASDYKVQRFSDAFASRLDNKQLLKLRETAPVQTNYEYLTDINDLGQIAGYASAPFSVQSFTPAPTEATPNPAAQRLWVPQAGYVLGTVMTNGVTETLPPLYTNYGGGFSVARAISNNGKVVGYGSVSMTDATISAITTACVGKTEPVALCYHSIVSSPQSMAYINNGLVWQLDANGKPAAPVQLGYLGDKNTGLAHTRTDYPAVQYTSIPNEVNDAGLIVGSSIYTDSTDIRFSPFSFRDEIYTVTQATVFSGSEVKPLLDAKEWEFSNAVDVNNKNIIVGVAQQKWYTYAQSRTAQKLFVYDYNSKTVSFPNALFATANTIPEALNDNNLVVGTTEAYTEQSSSRRNVAFLYDISTDKFTNLNTMLKCDAGYTLVSAMDINEKNVILATAVKAVDKKDSQGNVVKDSAGNVVREEVAVAVQLNPVAGGTIDNCSPAEDAGYERKGGSTGMVALSLLALAGLLRRRVLR
;
A
#
# COMPACT_ATOMS: atom_id res chain seq x y z
N MET A 1 26.51 -71.02 -40.67
CA MET A 1 26.78 -70.08 -39.57
C MET A 1 25.45 -69.73 -38.91
N LYS A 2 25.31 -70.09 -37.63
CA LYS A 2 24.19 -69.68 -36.76
C LYS A 2 24.38 -68.21 -36.38
N LEU A 3 23.31 -67.45 -36.24
CA LEU A 3 23.14 -66.42 -35.20
C LEU A 3 21.65 -66.06 -35.07
N THR A 4 21.26 -65.92 -33.81
CA THR A 4 19.94 -65.99 -33.17
C THR A 4 19.22 -64.64 -33.18
N PRO A 5 17.87 -64.57 -33.11
CA PRO A 5 17.18 -63.30 -32.82
C PRO A 5 17.27 -62.98 -31.33
N ILE A 6 17.75 -61.77 -30.99
CA ILE A 6 17.72 -61.22 -29.63
C ILE A 6 16.46 -60.37 -29.49
N PHE A 7 15.54 -60.81 -28.63
CA PHE A 7 14.46 -60.00 -28.09
C PHE A 7 15.05 -58.85 -27.27
N PHE A 8 14.82 -57.60 -27.68
CA PHE A 8 15.01 -56.45 -26.80
C PHE A 8 13.73 -56.20 -26.01
N ALA A 9 13.79 -56.48 -24.71
CA ALA A 9 12.75 -56.11 -23.77
C ALA A 9 12.70 -54.58 -23.66
N MET A 10 11.57 -53.97 -24.06
CA MET A 10 11.24 -52.60 -23.67
C MET A 10 10.88 -52.60 -22.18
N LEU A 11 11.80 -52.15 -21.33
CA LEU A 11 11.44 -51.68 -19.99
C LEU A 11 10.72 -50.33 -20.14
N PRO A 12 9.50 -50.16 -19.60
CA PRO A 12 8.94 -48.83 -19.43
C PRO A 12 9.78 -48.11 -18.37
N ALA A 13 10.39 -46.99 -18.76
CA ALA A 13 10.96 -46.04 -17.82
C ALA A 13 9.81 -45.47 -16.98
N LEU A 14 9.60 -46.04 -15.80
CA LEU A 14 8.87 -45.39 -14.72
C LEU A 14 9.64 -44.13 -14.35
N SER A 15 9.26 -43.00 -14.93
CA SER A 15 9.64 -41.69 -14.44
C SER A 15 9.08 -41.54 -13.03
N VAL A 16 9.95 -41.72 -12.04
CA VAL A 16 9.67 -41.30 -10.67
C VAL A 16 9.44 -39.79 -10.75
N PHE A 17 8.20 -39.35 -10.57
CA PHE A 17 7.90 -37.94 -10.35
C PHE A 17 8.67 -37.54 -9.10
N ALA A 18 9.73 -36.75 -9.25
CA ALA A 18 10.32 -36.05 -8.13
C ALA A 18 9.22 -35.17 -7.56
N THR A 19 8.72 -35.50 -6.36
CA THR A 19 7.86 -34.60 -5.59
C THR A 19 8.65 -33.33 -5.34
N GLN A 20 8.32 -32.24 -6.02
CA GLN A 20 8.87 -30.94 -5.69
C GLN A 20 8.26 -30.52 -4.35
N ALA A 21 9.10 -30.38 -3.33
CA ALA A 21 8.70 -29.79 -2.06
C ALA A 21 8.66 -28.26 -2.25
N GLU A 22 7.56 -27.63 -1.84
CA GLU A 22 7.08 -26.25 -2.08
C GLU A 22 5.87 -26.18 -3.02
N VAL A 23 4.85 -25.39 -2.63
CA VAL A 23 3.64 -25.14 -3.43
C VAL A 23 3.84 -23.92 -4.33
N TYR A 24 4.66 -22.96 -3.90
CA TYR A 24 5.04 -21.78 -4.66
C TYR A 24 6.56 -21.63 -4.73
N GLN A 25 7.07 -21.39 -5.94
CA GLN A 25 8.44 -20.97 -6.17
C GLN A 25 8.53 -19.44 -6.11
N VAL A 26 9.46 -18.92 -5.30
CA VAL A 26 9.71 -17.47 -5.17
C VAL A 26 10.70 -16.98 -6.24
N VAL A 27 10.32 -15.95 -6.98
CA VAL A 27 11.18 -15.17 -7.87
C VAL A 27 11.29 -13.75 -7.33
N GLU A 28 12.50 -13.33 -6.94
CA GLU A 28 12.74 -11.95 -6.52
C GLU A 28 12.71 -11.01 -7.73
N LEU A 29 11.82 -10.03 -7.70
CA LEU A 29 11.76 -8.98 -8.73
C LEU A 29 12.73 -7.84 -8.40
N GLY A 30 12.99 -7.63 -7.10
CA GLY A 30 14.03 -6.74 -6.59
C GLY A 30 13.88 -5.26 -7.00
N PRO A 31 14.59 -4.34 -6.34
CA PRO A 31 14.64 -2.97 -6.82
C PRO A 31 15.49 -2.85 -8.09
N VAL A 32 15.29 -1.76 -8.82
CA VAL A 32 16.22 -1.32 -9.87
C VAL A 32 17.59 -1.06 -9.22
N ASP A 33 18.67 -1.35 -9.93
CA ASP A 33 20.03 -1.10 -9.43
C ASP A 33 20.16 0.38 -9.00
N GLY A 34 20.74 0.61 -7.82
CA GLY A 34 20.82 1.94 -7.22
C GLY A 34 19.67 2.29 -6.26
N TYR A 35 18.73 1.38 -6.02
CA TYR A 35 17.65 1.55 -5.04
C TYR A 35 17.67 0.48 -3.95
N LYS A 36 17.18 0.83 -2.76
CA LYS A 36 17.25 -0.03 -1.58
C LYS A 36 16.09 -1.03 -1.49
N SER A 37 14.87 -0.57 -1.74
CA SER A 37 13.65 -1.35 -1.48
C SER A 37 12.73 -1.36 -2.69
N SER A 38 11.94 -2.42 -2.82
CA SER A 38 10.86 -2.54 -3.80
C SER A 38 9.58 -3.04 -3.16
N PHE A 39 8.46 -2.48 -3.60
CA PHE A 39 7.12 -2.77 -3.12
C PHE A 39 6.25 -3.11 -4.33
N SER A 40 5.52 -4.22 -4.23
CA SER A 40 4.58 -4.66 -5.26
C SER A 40 3.32 -3.80 -5.30
N SER A 41 2.72 -3.65 -6.49
CA SER A 41 1.40 -3.05 -6.65
C SER A 41 0.45 -3.96 -7.43
N ALA A 42 0.76 -4.27 -8.70
CA ALA A 42 -0.14 -5.06 -9.55
C ALA A 42 0.61 -5.93 -10.57
N ILE A 43 -0.04 -6.99 -11.06
CA ILE A 43 0.46 -7.97 -12.03
C ILE A 43 -0.64 -8.39 -13.02
N ASN A 44 -0.34 -8.34 -14.32
CA ASN A 44 -1.28 -8.82 -15.34
C ASN A 44 -1.08 -10.31 -15.71
N ASN A 45 -1.92 -10.84 -16.60
CA ASN A 45 -1.82 -12.22 -17.07
C ASN A 45 -0.58 -12.52 -17.92
N SER A 46 0.16 -11.50 -18.34
CA SER A 46 1.48 -11.65 -18.98
C SER A 46 2.65 -11.66 -17.98
N ASN A 47 2.37 -11.66 -16.67
CA ASN A 47 3.34 -11.54 -15.58
C ASN A 47 4.15 -10.22 -15.65
N GLN A 48 3.59 -9.17 -16.25
CA GLN A 48 4.17 -7.84 -16.16
C GLN A 48 3.80 -7.28 -14.79
N ALA A 49 4.80 -6.92 -14.00
CA ALA A 49 4.62 -6.52 -12.61
C ALA A 49 5.02 -5.06 -12.41
N VAL A 50 4.15 -4.28 -11.79
CA VAL A 50 4.37 -2.88 -11.47
C VAL A 50 4.45 -2.66 -9.97
N GLY A 51 5.17 -1.62 -9.57
CA GLY A 51 5.25 -1.24 -8.19
C GLY A 51 6.04 0.03 -7.95
N THR A 52 6.46 0.21 -6.70
CA THR A 52 7.21 1.38 -6.25
C THR A 52 8.57 0.94 -5.71
N ILE A 53 9.62 1.70 -6.03
CA ILE A 53 10.93 1.53 -5.42
C ILE A 53 11.30 2.77 -4.61
N THR A 54 12.12 2.58 -3.57
CA THR A 54 12.51 3.65 -2.64
C THR A 54 13.97 3.53 -2.21
N GLY A 55 14.49 4.57 -1.58
CA GLY A 55 15.85 4.62 -1.05
C GLY A 55 16.89 4.65 -2.16
N GLN A 56 16.80 5.64 -3.05
CA GLN A 56 17.83 5.86 -4.08
C GLN A 56 19.18 6.13 -3.41
N PHE A 57 20.17 5.28 -3.69
CA PHE A 57 21.55 5.51 -3.26
C PHE A 57 22.16 6.66 -4.05
N ASN A 58 23.00 7.44 -3.37
CA ASN A 58 23.69 8.60 -3.93
C ASN A 58 22.73 9.62 -4.58
N PHE A 59 21.60 9.89 -3.92
CA PHE A 59 20.61 10.84 -4.41
C PHE A 59 21.24 12.22 -4.67
N PRO A 60 21.02 12.84 -5.84
CA PRO A 60 21.68 14.09 -6.22
C PRO A 60 21.15 15.29 -5.43
N VAL A 61 22.02 15.90 -4.63
CA VAL A 61 21.75 17.14 -3.90
C VAL A 61 22.39 18.33 -4.59
N ASP A 62 21.59 19.32 -4.97
CA ASP A 62 22.05 20.60 -5.49
C ASP A 62 22.42 21.53 -4.34
N LEU A 63 23.73 21.64 -4.10
CA LEU A 63 24.30 22.45 -3.02
C LEU A 63 23.99 23.95 -3.14
N THR A 64 23.55 24.43 -4.30
CA THR A 64 23.15 25.84 -4.48
C THR A 64 21.86 26.19 -3.74
N TYR A 65 21.05 25.18 -3.37
CA TYR A 65 19.80 25.33 -2.62
C TYR A 65 19.91 24.88 -1.17
N VAL A 66 21.14 24.71 -0.65
CA VAL A 66 21.39 24.29 0.73
C VAL A 66 21.74 25.50 1.60
N ASP A 67 20.95 25.73 2.65
CA ASP A 67 21.31 26.64 3.73
C ASP A 67 22.22 25.94 4.75
N PHE A 68 23.53 26.08 4.57
CA PHE A 68 24.54 25.50 5.47
C PHE A 68 24.52 26.06 6.90
N THR A 69 23.73 27.09 7.18
CA THR A 69 23.54 27.61 8.56
C THR A 69 22.39 26.93 9.30
N ASN A 70 21.57 26.14 8.59
CA ASN A 70 20.44 25.44 9.16
C ASN A 70 20.85 24.50 10.31
N SER A 71 20.05 24.44 11.37
CA SER A 71 20.35 23.66 12.58
C SER A 71 20.42 22.16 12.32
N THR A 72 19.68 21.62 11.35
CA THR A 72 19.76 20.20 10.94
C THR A 72 21.16 19.85 10.43
N ILE A 73 21.82 20.79 9.75
CA ILE A 73 23.18 20.60 9.21
C ILE A 73 24.22 20.88 10.30
N THR A 74 24.17 22.04 10.93
CA THR A 74 25.19 22.50 11.88
C THR A 74 25.25 21.69 13.18
N SER A 75 24.16 21.00 13.55
CA SER A 75 24.17 20.09 14.70
C SER A 75 24.81 18.73 14.39
N ALA A 76 24.91 18.36 13.11
CA ALA A 76 25.36 17.03 12.68
C ALA A 76 26.74 17.02 11.99
N LEU A 77 27.11 18.13 11.34
CA LEU A 77 28.38 18.33 10.67
C LEU A 77 29.22 19.40 11.37
N THR A 78 30.51 19.13 11.52
CA THR A 78 31.50 20.10 11.97
C THR A 78 31.73 21.18 10.90
N ALA A 79 32.27 22.33 11.31
CA ALA A 79 32.61 23.40 10.37
C ALA A 79 33.55 22.93 9.24
N ALA A 80 34.53 22.07 9.55
CA ALA A 80 35.43 21.51 8.55
C ALA A 80 34.71 20.59 7.55
N GLU A 81 33.81 19.73 8.04
CA GLU A 81 32.99 18.88 7.16
C GLU A 81 32.08 19.72 6.24
N ILE A 82 31.49 20.80 6.75
CA ILE A 82 30.66 21.72 5.95
C ILE A 82 31.49 22.37 4.82
N GLU A 83 32.72 22.78 5.09
CA GLU A 83 33.61 23.35 4.06
C GLU A 83 34.00 22.33 2.99
N GLU A 84 34.14 21.05 3.34
CA GLU A 84 34.35 19.99 2.35
C GLU A 84 33.10 19.74 1.50
N VAL A 85 31.91 19.72 2.12
CA VAL A 85 30.64 19.60 1.39
C VAL A 85 30.48 20.74 0.39
N LYS A 86 30.77 21.99 0.76
CA LYS A 86 30.71 23.15 -0.15
C LYS A 86 31.63 23.03 -1.38
N LYS A 87 32.71 22.26 -1.29
CA LYS A 87 33.62 21.96 -2.42
C LYS A 87 33.12 20.80 -3.29
N GLY A 88 32.02 20.15 -2.91
CA GLY A 88 31.48 18.97 -3.57
C GLY A 88 32.00 17.63 -3.00
N ASN A 89 32.80 17.66 -1.93
CA ASN A 89 33.30 16.45 -1.28
C ASN A 89 32.26 15.93 -0.29
N ILE A 90 31.28 15.17 -0.80
CA ILE A 90 30.18 14.61 0.00
C ILE A 90 30.51 13.16 0.36
N ASN A 91 30.69 12.87 1.65
CA ASN A 91 30.78 11.50 2.18
C ASN A 91 29.40 10.99 2.63
N ASP A 92 29.31 9.73 3.05
CA ASP A 92 28.07 9.08 3.50
C ASP A 92 27.37 9.82 4.65
N LYS A 93 28.14 10.30 5.63
CA LYS A 93 27.60 11.10 6.74
C LYS A 93 26.99 12.40 6.23
N ALA A 94 27.70 13.15 5.41
CA ALA A 94 27.22 14.40 4.83
C ALA A 94 26.01 14.18 3.93
N GLN A 95 26.02 13.15 3.07
CA GLN A 95 24.91 12.78 2.22
C GLN A 95 23.65 12.51 3.06
N THR A 96 23.78 11.73 4.13
CA THR A 96 22.66 11.44 5.05
C THR A 96 22.11 12.71 5.70
N VAL A 97 22.98 13.62 6.14
CA VAL A 97 22.56 14.89 6.74
C VAL A 97 21.86 15.80 5.72
N LEU A 98 22.36 15.87 4.48
CA LEU A 98 21.75 16.67 3.43
C LEU A 98 20.36 16.15 3.05
N LEU A 99 20.17 14.83 2.96
CA LEU A 99 18.85 14.24 2.71
C LEU A 99 17.87 14.53 3.85
N ASN A 100 18.32 14.43 5.11
CA ASN A 100 17.51 14.80 6.26
C ASN A 100 17.15 16.30 6.25
N TYR A 101 18.04 17.17 5.79
CA TYR A 101 17.78 18.60 5.63
C TYR A 101 16.70 18.86 4.57
N LEU A 102 16.77 18.20 3.40
CA LEU A 102 15.75 18.32 2.35
C LEU A 102 14.37 17.90 2.86
N GLN A 103 14.30 16.80 3.61
CA GLN A 103 13.05 16.31 4.20
C GLN A 103 12.51 17.24 5.29
N ALA A 104 13.36 17.68 6.22
CA ALA A 104 12.96 18.57 7.32
C ALA A 104 12.54 19.97 6.82
N SER A 105 13.05 20.39 5.66
CA SER A 105 12.77 21.70 5.05
C SER A 105 11.76 21.61 3.90
N ALA A 106 10.97 20.53 3.84
CA ALA A 106 10.01 20.32 2.75
C ALA A 106 8.97 21.45 2.61
N SER A 107 8.68 22.21 3.66
CA SER A 107 7.78 23.38 3.61
C SER A 107 8.45 24.68 3.11
N ASP A 108 9.78 24.74 3.04
CA ASP A 108 10.51 25.89 2.49
C ASP A 108 10.77 25.69 1.00
N TYR A 109 10.00 26.37 0.15
CA TYR A 109 10.11 26.26 -1.31
C TYR A 109 11.39 26.87 -1.89
N LYS A 110 12.32 27.40 -1.10
CA LYS A 110 13.68 27.74 -1.57
C LYS A 110 14.60 26.53 -1.62
N VAL A 111 14.26 25.46 -0.91
CA VAL A 111 15.07 24.23 -0.82
C VAL A 111 14.73 23.28 -1.97
N GLN A 112 15.72 22.55 -2.48
CA GLN A 112 15.52 21.50 -3.49
C GLN A 112 14.38 20.55 -3.08
N ARG A 113 13.50 20.22 -4.02
CA ARG A 113 12.46 19.21 -3.79
C ARG A 113 13.07 17.81 -3.80
N PHE A 114 12.56 16.96 -2.92
CA PHE A 114 13.03 15.59 -2.72
C PHE A 114 11.87 14.62 -2.87
N SER A 115 12.14 13.45 -3.45
CA SER A 115 11.22 12.33 -3.52
C SER A 115 11.92 11.04 -3.16
N ASP A 116 11.19 10.13 -2.52
CA ASP A 116 11.66 8.79 -2.16
C ASP A 116 10.77 7.68 -2.76
N ALA A 117 9.84 8.02 -3.65
CA ALA A 117 8.91 7.07 -4.25
C ALA A 117 8.95 7.17 -5.78
N PHE A 118 9.42 6.09 -6.40
CA PHE A 118 9.66 6.01 -7.83
C PHE A 118 8.85 4.86 -8.44
N ALA A 119 8.07 5.17 -9.48
CA ALA A 119 7.31 4.19 -10.23
C ALA A 119 8.25 3.24 -11.01
N SER A 120 7.97 1.94 -10.99
CA SER A 120 8.83 0.94 -11.62
C SER A 120 8.06 -0.23 -12.24
N ARG A 121 8.53 -0.68 -13.40
CA ARG A 121 8.27 -2.02 -13.92
C ARG A 121 9.26 -2.98 -13.27
N LEU A 122 8.74 -3.75 -12.32
CA LEU A 122 9.52 -4.65 -11.48
C LEU A 122 10.04 -5.85 -12.28
N ASP A 123 9.25 -6.34 -13.24
CA ASP A 123 9.59 -7.52 -14.05
C ASP A 123 10.82 -7.31 -14.95
N ASN A 124 11.04 -6.09 -15.42
CA ASN A 124 12.16 -5.75 -16.30
C ASN A 124 13.12 -4.71 -15.70
N LYS A 125 12.94 -4.35 -14.42
CA LYS A 125 13.74 -3.38 -13.67
C LYS A 125 13.85 -2.00 -14.34
N GLN A 126 12.73 -1.51 -14.87
CA GLN A 126 12.68 -0.21 -15.55
C GLN A 126 11.98 0.84 -14.69
N LEU A 127 12.66 1.96 -14.45
CA LEU A 127 12.02 3.17 -13.92
C LEU A 127 11.04 3.77 -14.92
N LEU A 128 9.88 4.14 -14.43
CA LEU A 128 8.86 4.88 -15.18
C LEU A 128 8.75 6.30 -14.63
N LYS A 129 8.36 7.23 -15.52
CA LYS A 129 7.98 8.60 -15.13
C LYS A 129 6.57 8.88 -15.60
N LEU A 130 5.72 9.30 -14.67
CA LEU A 130 4.32 9.62 -14.90
C LEU A 130 4.17 11.10 -15.25
N ARG A 131 4.66 11.99 -14.39
CA ARG A 131 4.56 13.44 -14.58
C ARG A 131 5.91 14.14 -14.58
N GLU A 132 6.92 13.57 -13.91
CA GLU A 132 8.25 14.15 -13.88
C GLU A 132 8.91 14.12 -15.26
N THR A 133 9.56 15.23 -15.60
CA THR A 133 10.36 15.35 -16.83
C THR A 133 11.80 15.77 -16.53
N ALA A 134 12.08 16.28 -15.32
CA ALA A 134 13.42 16.63 -14.89
C ALA A 134 14.27 15.37 -14.63
N PRO A 135 15.61 15.46 -14.74
CA PRO A 135 16.50 14.36 -14.38
C PRO A 135 16.37 13.93 -12.92
N VAL A 136 16.33 14.90 -12.00
CA VAL A 136 16.12 14.68 -10.56
C VAL A 136 14.65 14.82 -10.25
N GLN A 137 14.08 13.79 -9.64
CA GLN A 137 12.65 13.74 -9.36
C GLN A 137 12.27 14.63 -8.18
N THR A 138 11.23 15.44 -8.38
CA THR A 138 10.75 16.45 -7.43
C THR A 138 9.41 16.10 -6.80
N ASN A 139 8.76 15.06 -7.30
CA ASN A 139 7.43 14.59 -6.92
C ASN A 139 7.46 13.08 -6.59
N TYR A 140 6.48 12.60 -5.84
CA TYR A 140 6.27 11.16 -5.69
C TYR A 140 5.39 10.61 -6.81
N GLU A 141 5.68 9.39 -7.25
CA GLU A 141 4.94 8.72 -8.32
C GLU A 141 4.67 7.25 -7.93
N TYR A 142 3.42 6.83 -8.09
CA TYR A 142 2.95 5.50 -7.70
C TYR A 142 2.18 4.86 -8.86
N LEU A 143 2.40 3.57 -9.05
CA LEU A 143 1.60 2.73 -9.95
C LEU A 143 0.57 1.99 -9.11
N THR A 144 -0.66 1.90 -9.59
CA THR A 144 -1.75 1.27 -8.87
C THR A 144 -2.19 -0.03 -9.52
N ASP A 145 -2.19 -0.09 -10.85
CA ASP A 145 -2.75 -1.22 -11.58
C ASP A 145 -2.17 -1.38 -12.99
N ILE A 146 -2.26 -2.58 -13.58
CA ILE A 146 -1.85 -2.91 -14.94
C ILE A 146 -2.82 -3.94 -15.56
N ASN A 147 -3.42 -3.59 -16.71
CA ASN A 147 -4.32 -4.53 -17.42
C ASN A 147 -3.57 -5.47 -18.37
N ASP A 148 -4.28 -6.43 -18.98
CA ASP A 148 -3.70 -7.41 -19.91
C ASP A 148 -3.24 -6.82 -21.25
N LEU A 149 -3.65 -5.59 -21.56
CA LEU A 149 -3.15 -4.83 -22.70
C LEU A 149 -1.81 -4.13 -22.39
N GLY A 150 -1.31 -4.24 -21.16
CA GLY A 150 -0.09 -3.58 -20.70
C GLY A 150 -0.24 -2.08 -20.45
N GLN A 151 -1.49 -1.60 -20.30
CA GLN A 151 -1.77 -0.22 -19.89
C GLN A 151 -1.65 -0.12 -18.37
N ILE A 152 -0.94 0.89 -17.90
CA ILE A 152 -0.58 1.02 -16.48
C ILE A 152 -1.28 2.24 -15.89
N ALA A 153 -2.08 2.04 -14.86
CA ALA A 153 -2.69 3.12 -14.09
C ALA A 153 -1.79 3.53 -12.91
N GLY A 154 -1.84 4.81 -12.54
CA GLY A 154 -1.09 5.34 -11.42
C GLY A 154 -1.49 6.76 -11.07
N TYR A 155 -0.73 7.38 -10.19
CA TYR A 155 -0.87 8.80 -9.86
C TYR A 155 0.46 9.40 -9.42
N ALA A 156 0.57 10.70 -9.59
CA ALA A 156 1.79 11.44 -9.26
C ALA A 156 1.46 12.82 -8.68
N SER A 157 2.21 13.22 -7.65
CA SER A 157 2.15 14.60 -7.17
C SER A 157 2.71 15.59 -8.19
N ALA A 158 2.44 16.88 -7.97
CA ALA A 158 2.93 17.95 -8.81
C ALA A 158 4.46 17.93 -8.92
N PRO A 159 5.03 17.83 -10.14
CA PRO A 159 6.43 18.18 -10.37
C PRO A 159 6.65 19.66 -10.06
N PHE A 160 7.86 20.00 -9.64
CA PHE A 160 8.25 21.37 -9.33
C PHE A 160 9.32 21.87 -10.28
N SER A 161 9.25 23.16 -10.58
CA SER A 161 10.25 23.86 -11.39
C SER A 161 10.73 25.11 -10.66
N VAL A 162 12.02 25.44 -10.82
CA VAL A 162 12.57 26.66 -10.23
C VAL A 162 12.10 27.87 -11.03
N GLN A 163 11.49 28.84 -10.34
CA GLN A 163 11.05 30.11 -10.92
C GLN A 163 11.60 31.28 -10.11
N SER A 164 11.84 32.40 -10.78
CA SER A 164 12.19 33.66 -10.12
C SER A 164 10.92 34.40 -9.71
N PHE A 165 10.84 34.85 -8.47
CA PHE A 165 9.72 35.61 -7.93
C PHE A 165 10.22 36.80 -7.12
N THR A 166 9.65 37.98 -7.34
CA THR A 166 9.95 39.18 -6.55
C THR A 166 8.69 39.56 -5.78
N PRO A 167 8.69 39.51 -4.44
CA PRO A 167 7.56 39.96 -3.64
C PRO A 167 7.18 41.41 -3.92
N ALA A 168 5.93 41.78 -3.66
CA ALA A 168 5.49 43.16 -3.69
C ALA A 168 6.20 43.98 -2.59
N PRO A 169 6.60 45.24 -2.87
CA PRO A 169 7.13 46.14 -1.85
C PRO A 169 6.21 46.31 -0.64
N THR A 170 6.80 46.41 0.53
CA THR A 170 6.10 46.78 1.79
C THR A 170 6.84 47.93 2.46
N GLU A 171 6.22 48.60 3.44
CA GLU A 171 6.91 49.65 4.21
C GLU A 171 8.19 49.11 4.90
N ALA A 172 8.15 47.86 5.37
CA ALA A 172 9.29 47.18 5.99
C ALA A 172 10.34 46.72 4.97
N THR A 173 9.95 46.49 3.72
CA THR A 173 10.86 46.06 2.64
C THR A 173 10.47 46.76 1.33
N PRO A 174 10.89 48.02 1.13
CA PRO A 174 10.49 48.82 -0.04
C PRO A 174 11.10 48.32 -1.36
N ASN A 175 12.25 47.65 -1.29
CA ASN A 175 12.97 47.11 -2.44
C ASN A 175 13.25 45.61 -2.23
N PRO A 176 12.23 44.74 -2.33
CA PRO A 176 12.39 43.31 -2.11
C PRO A 176 13.27 42.70 -3.21
N ALA A 177 14.18 41.80 -2.81
CA ALA A 177 15.03 41.08 -3.75
C ALA A 177 14.26 39.92 -4.41
N ALA A 178 14.63 39.59 -5.65
CA ALA A 178 14.16 38.39 -6.32
C ALA A 178 14.62 37.14 -5.58
N GLN A 179 13.72 36.16 -5.49
CA GLN A 179 13.93 34.85 -4.87
C GLN A 179 13.77 33.77 -5.93
N ARG A 180 14.53 32.67 -5.81
CA ARG A 180 14.32 31.46 -6.60
C ARG A 180 13.50 30.48 -5.77
N LEU A 181 12.35 30.08 -6.29
CA LEU A 181 11.40 29.21 -5.60
C LEU A 181 11.11 27.99 -6.46
N TRP A 182 10.99 26.83 -5.83
CA TRP A 182 10.43 25.62 -6.40
C TRP A 182 8.91 25.77 -6.45
N VAL A 183 8.39 26.04 -7.64
CA VAL A 183 6.97 26.28 -7.89
C VAL A 183 6.35 25.03 -8.51
N PRO A 184 5.23 24.53 -7.96
CA PRO A 184 4.56 23.33 -8.44
C PRO A 184 3.84 23.58 -9.77
N GLN A 185 3.79 22.54 -10.60
CA GLN A 185 2.83 22.48 -11.70
C GLN A 185 1.39 22.33 -11.18
N ALA A 186 0.41 22.70 -12.00
CA ALA A 186 -1.01 22.54 -11.66
C ALA A 186 -1.39 21.06 -11.46
N GLY A 187 -2.34 20.83 -10.56
CA GLY A 187 -2.78 19.51 -10.12
C GLY A 187 -1.84 18.95 -9.06
N TYR A 188 -2.20 19.09 -7.78
CA TYR A 188 -1.30 18.72 -6.69
C TYR A 188 -1.04 17.21 -6.62
N VAL A 189 -2.02 16.41 -7.03
CA VAL A 189 -1.92 14.98 -7.37
C VAL A 189 -2.82 14.72 -8.58
N LEU A 190 -2.32 14.05 -9.60
CA LEU A 190 -3.12 13.67 -10.77
C LEU A 190 -2.94 12.19 -11.07
N GLY A 191 -4.06 11.53 -11.36
CA GLY A 191 -4.11 10.19 -11.90
C GLY A 191 -3.57 10.19 -13.33
N THR A 192 -2.95 9.09 -13.71
CA THR A 192 -2.35 8.91 -15.03
C THR A 192 -2.62 7.52 -15.56
N VAL A 193 -2.63 7.38 -16.88
CA VAL A 193 -2.51 6.10 -17.55
C VAL A 193 -1.32 6.13 -18.51
N MET A 194 -0.50 5.09 -18.48
CA MET A 194 0.60 4.91 -19.43
C MET A 194 0.23 3.84 -20.44
N THR A 195 0.27 4.17 -21.74
CA THR A 195 0.05 3.24 -22.85
C THR A 195 1.24 3.35 -23.80
N ASN A 196 1.94 2.23 -24.06
CA ASN A 196 3.11 2.18 -24.96
C ASN A 196 4.18 3.25 -24.66
N GLY A 197 4.42 3.52 -23.37
CA GLY A 197 5.40 4.51 -22.91
C GLY A 197 4.95 5.98 -22.99
N VAL A 198 3.73 6.25 -23.45
CA VAL A 198 3.11 7.58 -23.43
C VAL A 198 2.21 7.68 -22.20
N THR A 199 2.44 8.70 -21.37
CA THR A 199 1.61 8.97 -20.20
C THR A 199 0.56 10.03 -20.50
N GLU A 200 -0.71 9.68 -20.27
CA GLU A 200 -1.84 10.58 -20.35
C GLU A 200 -2.36 10.89 -18.94
N THR A 201 -2.79 12.14 -18.73
CA THR A 201 -3.40 12.56 -17.46
C THR A 201 -4.87 12.20 -17.44
N LEU A 202 -5.36 11.69 -16.30
CA LEU A 202 -6.77 11.48 -16.01
C LEU A 202 -7.33 12.75 -15.36
N PRO A 203 -8.04 13.62 -16.10
CA PRO A 203 -8.43 14.92 -15.57
C PRO A 203 -9.54 14.77 -14.52
N PRO A 204 -9.53 15.57 -13.44
CA PRO A 204 -10.69 15.69 -12.56
C PRO A 204 -11.79 16.58 -13.17
N LEU A 205 -12.96 16.62 -12.54
CA LEU A 205 -14.07 17.47 -12.98
C LEU A 205 -13.89 18.94 -12.58
N TYR A 206 -13.19 19.19 -11.47
CA TYR A 206 -12.98 20.55 -10.95
C TYR A 206 -11.49 20.85 -10.81
N THR A 207 -11.00 21.82 -11.59
CA THR A 207 -9.57 22.17 -11.69
C THR A 207 -9.23 23.57 -11.18
N ASN A 208 -10.23 24.35 -10.72
CA ASN A 208 -9.97 25.71 -10.25
C ASN A 208 -9.07 25.70 -9.01
N TYR A 209 -8.33 26.80 -8.81
CA TYR A 209 -7.48 27.03 -7.63
C TYR A 209 -6.39 25.98 -7.41
N GLY A 210 -5.56 25.73 -8.43
CA GLY A 210 -4.40 24.84 -8.30
C GLY A 210 -4.48 23.55 -9.12
N GLY A 211 -5.44 23.43 -10.04
CA GLY A 211 -5.50 22.34 -11.03
C GLY A 211 -6.31 21.12 -10.58
N GLY A 212 -6.91 21.13 -9.39
CA GLY A 212 -7.68 20.00 -8.88
C GLY A 212 -6.82 18.82 -8.44
N PHE A 213 -7.44 17.67 -8.23
CA PHE A 213 -6.74 16.41 -8.06
C PHE A 213 -7.52 15.22 -8.59
N SER A 214 -6.80 14.19 -9.01
CA SER A 214 -7.36 12.89 -9.37
C SER A 214 -6.41 11.77 -8.94
N VAL A 215 -6.95 10.58 -8.71
CA VAL A 215 -6.21 9.37 -8.37
C VAL A 215 -6.84 8.23 -9.15
N ALA A 216 -6.03 7.49 -9.92
CA ALA A 216 -6.44 6.22 -10.51
C ALA A 216 -6.34 5.12 -9.45
N ARG A 217 -7.29 4.19 -9.45
CA ARG A 217 -7.27 3.01 -8.58
C ARG A 217 -7.06 1.75 -9.40
N ALA A 218 -7.93 1.52 -10.38
CA ALA A 218 -7.90 0.32 -11.21
C ALA A 218 -8.24 0.60 -12.67
N ILE A 219 -7.87 -0.33 -13.55
CA ILE A 219 -8.07 -0.31 -15.00
C ILE A 219 -8.49 -1.71 -15.51
N SER A 220 -9.67 -1.78 -16.11
CA SER A 220 -10.13 -3.02 -16.76
C SER A 220 -9.45 -3.28 -18.12
N ASN A 221 -9.64 -4.49 -18.68
CA ASN A 221 -9.15 -4.83 -20.02
C ASN A 221 -9.93 -4.13 -21.14
N ASN A 222 -11.12 -3.59 -20.84
CA ASN A 222 -11.89 -2.76 -21.77
C ASN A 222 -11.52 -1.26 -21.71
N GLY A 223 -10.45 -0.91 -20.98
CA GLY A 223 -9.95 0.46 -20.89
C GLY A 223 -10.83 1.39 -20.06
N LYS A 224 -11.60 0.87 -19.10
CA LYS A 224 -12.25 1.69 -18.07
C LYS A 224 -11.30 1.86 -16.92
N VAL A 225 -10.95 3.11 -16.62
CA VAL A 225 -10.20 3.46 -15.42
C VAL A 225 -11.17 4.01 -14.38
N VAL A 226 -11.09 3.51 -13.15
CA VAL A 226 -11.85 4.04 -12.02
C VAL A 226 -10.94 4.64 -10.97
N GLY A 227 -11.46 5.62 -10.25
CA GLY A 227 -10.74 6.28 -9.18
C GLY A 227 -11.56 7.42 -8.61
N TYR A 228 -10.91 8.46 -8.08
CA TYR A 228 -11.63 9.58 -7.49
C TYR A 228 -10.88 10.89 -7.76
N GLY A 229 -11.59 12.01 -7.65
CA GLY A 229 -10.98 13.32 -7.86
C GLY A 229 -11.88 14.47 -7.44
N SER A 230 -11.35 15.69 -7.55
CA SER A 230 -12.07 16.91 -7.22
C SER A 230 -13.25 17.14 -8.18
N VAL A 231 -14.42 17.41 -7.59
CA VAL A 231 -15.67 17.70 -8.31
C VAL A 231 -16.22 19.09 -8.02
N SER A 232 -15.84 19.68 -6.89
CA SER A 232 -16.20 21.05 -6.54
C SER A 232 -15.37 21.57 -5.36
N MET A 233 -15.69 22.77 -4.89
CA MET A 233 -15.13 23.42 -3.71
C MET A 233 -16.25 24.27 -3.06
N THR A 234 -16.21 24.45 -1.74
CA THR A 234 -17.22 25.30 -1.05
C THR A 234 -16.98 26.78 -1.31
N ASP A 235 -18.04 27.60 -1.31
CA ASP A 235 -17.93 29.05 -1.47
C ASP A 235 -17.06 29.72 -0.40
N ALA A 236 -17.09 29.18 0.83
CA ALA A 236 -16.26 29.64 1.93
C ALA A 236 -14.76 29.42 1.60
N THR A 237 -14.41 28.22 1.12
CA THR A 237 -13.03 27.91 0.69
C THR A 237 -12.61 28.77 -0.50
N ILE A 238 -13.50 28.95 -1.49
CA ILE A 238 -13.25 29.81 -2.65
C ILE A 238 -12.94 31.24 -2.22
N SER A 239 -13.73 31.79 -1.30
CA SER A 239 -13.56 33.14 -0.78
C SER A 239 -12.24 33.29 -0.01
N ALA A 240 -11.91 32.30 0.82
CA ALA A 240 -10.66 32.27 1.58
C ALA A 240 -9.43 32.23 0.65
N ILE A 241 -9.43 31.34 -0.35
CA ILE A 241 -8.34 31.21 -1.32
C ILE A 241 -8.18 32.48 -2.15
N THR A 242 -9.28 33.04 -2.64
CA THR A 242 -9.25 34.26 -3.48
C THR A 242 -8.73 35.47 -2.68
N THR A 243 -8.99 35.51 -1.37
CA THR A 243 -8.47 36.55 -0.48
C THR A 243 -6.98 36.36 -0.17
N ALA A 244 -6.55 35.12 0.06
CA ALA A 244 -5.18 34.81 0.46
C ALA A 244 -4.19 34.82 -0.72
N CYS A 245 -4.55 34.21 -1.85
CA CYS A 245 -3.63 33.91 -2.96
C CYS A 245 -3.62 35.02 -4.02
N VAL A 246 -3.20 36.22 -3.62
CA VAL A 246 -3.18 37.42 -4.48
C VAL A 246 -1.83 37.68 -5.17
N GLY A 247 -0.85 36.79 -5.01
CA GLY A 247 0.44 36.89 -5.71
C GLY A 247 1.40 37.97 -5.18
N LYS A 248 1.13 38.55 -4.01
CA LYS A 248 1.94 39.64 -3.43
C LYS A 248 3.17 39.13 -2.69
N THR A 249 3.04 38.08 -1.89
CA THR A 249 4.12 37.56 -1.04
C THR A 249 4.80 36.32 -1.63
N GLU A 250 4.11 35.60 -2.50
CA GLU A 250 4.56 34.36 -3.13
C GLU A 250 3.83 34.12 -4.48
N PRO A 251 4.33 33.22 -5.34
CA PRO A 251 3.62 32.82 -6.56
C PRO A 251 2.23 32.25 -6.25
N VAL A 252 1.22 32.65 -7.03
CA VAL A 252 -0.17 32.18 -6.85
C VAL A 252 -0.28 30.65 -6.87
N ALA A 253 0.46 29.98 -7.76
CA ALA A 253 0.47 28.52 -7.86
C ALA A 253 0.98 27.85 -6.56
N LEU A 254 1.94 28.47 -5.89
CA LEU A 254 2.51 27.97 -4.64
C LEU A 254 1.53 28.18 -3.47
N CYS A 255 0.85 29.34 -3.42
CA CYS A 255 -0.23 29.59 -2.47
C CYS A 255 -1.39 28.61 -2.64
N TYR A 256 -1.81 28.34 -3.88
CA TYR A 256 -2.82 27.31 -4.14
C TYR A 256 -2.35 25.95 -3.64
N HIS A 257 -1.14 25.54 -4.00
CA HIS A 257 -0.58 24.26 -3.57
C HIS A 257 -0.52 24.11 -2.05
N SER A 258 -0.05 25.12 -1.31
CA SER A 258 0.05 25.06 0.16
C SER A 258 -1.31 24.88 0.83
N ILE A 259 -2.37 25.44 0.24
CA ILE A 259 -3.75 25.26 0.72
C ILE A 259 -4.28 23.89 0.30
N VAL A 260 -4.24 23.53 -0.99
CA VAL A 260 -4.95 22.34 -1.49
C VAL A 260 -4.23 21.01 -1.21
N SER A 261 -2.92 21.02 -0.99
CA SER A 261 -2.16 19.82 -0.61
C SER A 261 -2.17 19.56 0.91
N SER A 262 -2.65 20.51 1.71
CA SER A 262 -2.74 20.36 3.16
C SER A 262 -3.84 19.35 3.52
N PRO A 263 -3.52 18.26 4.24
CA PRO A 263 -4.53 17.30 4.69
C PRO A 263 -5.60 17.92 5.60
N GLN A 264 -5.29 19.05 6.25
CA GLN A 264 -6.18 19.74 7.17
C GLN A 264 -7.19 20.65 6.47
N SER A 265 -6.92 21.08 5.23
CA SER A 265 -7.77 22.04 4.53
C SER A 265 -9.01 21.40 3.92
N MET A 266 -8.91 20.13 3.51
CA MET A 266 -9.93 19.41 2.73
C MET A 266 -10.54 20.30 1.64
N ALA A 267 -9.70 21.08 0.95
CA ALA A 267 -10.16 22.21 0.16
C ALA A 267 -11.13 21.82 -0.96
N TYR A 268 -10.93 20.64 -1.56
CA TYR A 268 -11.80 20.11 -2.60
C TYR A 268 -12.82 19.12 -2.03
N ILE A 269 -14.04 19.16 -2.59
CA ILE A 269 -14.99 18.06 -2.49
C ILE A 269 -14.64 17.04 -3.57
N ASN A 270 -14.62 15.76 -3.20
CA ASN A 270 -14.23 14.66 -4.07
C ASN A 270 -15.30 13.58 -4.17
N ASN A 271 -15.39 12.97 -5.35
CA ASN A 271 -16.23 11.80 -5.61
C ASN A 271 -15.52 10.82 -6.53
N GLY A 272 -16.09 9.63 -6.64
CA GLY A 272 -15.66 8.62 -7.58
C GLY A 272 -15.80 9.12 -9.01
N LEU A 273 -14.83 8.80 -9.85
CA LEU A 273 -14.75 9.18 -11.25
C LEU A 273 -14.45 7.92 -12.09
N VAL A 274 -15.00 7.90 -13.30
CA VAL A 274 -14.75 6.87 -14.32
C VAL A 274 -14.23 7.55 -15.57
N TRP A 275 -13.07 7.10 -16.07
CA TRP A 275 -12.51 7.54 -17.35
C TRP A 275 -12.54 6.37 -18.33
N GLN A 276 -13.10 6.59 -19.52
CA GLN A 276 -13.03 5.62 -20.60
C GLN A 276 -11.85 5.98 -21.51
N LEU A 277 -10.94 5.04 -21.74
CA LEU A 277 -9.85 5.21 -22.68
C LEU A 277 -10.33 4.96 -24.12
N ASP A 278 -9.77 5.72 -25.06
CA ASP A 278 -9.88 5.42 -26.48
C ASP A 278 -8.85 4.36 -26.92
N ALA A 279 -8.86 4.02 -28.21
CA ALA A 279 -7.96 3.00 -28.79
C ALA A 279 -6.46 3.35 -28.67
N ASN A 280 -6.11 4.61 -28.43
CA ASN A 280 -4.73 5.07 -28.24
C ASN A 280 -4.36 5.21 -26.75
N GLY A 281 -5.26 4.88 -25.83
CA GLY A 281 -5.05 5.04 -24.39
C GLY A 281 -5.32 6.45 -23.87
N LYS A 282 -5.95 7.32 -24.68
CA LYS A 282 -6.31 8.68 -24.24
C LYS A 282 -7.64 8.66 -23.48
N PRO A 283 -7.73 9.29 -22.29
CA PRO A 283 -8.96 9.31 -21.51
C PRO A 283 -10.00 10.29 -22.06
N ALA A 284 -11.25 9.88 -22.05
CA ALA A 284 -12.41 10.74 -22.21
C ALA A 284 -12.64 11.63 -20.96
N ALA A 285 -13.58 12.58 -21.07
CA ALA A 285 -14.04 13.33 -19.91
C ALA A 285 -14.60 12.38 -18.83
N PRO A 286 -14.27 12.60 -17.54
CA PRO A 286 -14.72 11.72 -16.47
C PRO A 286 -16.23 11.76 -16.27
N VAL A 287 -16.78 10.60 -15.89
CA VAL A 287 -18.15 10.47 -15.38
C VAL A 287 -18.09 10.38 -13.86
N GLN A 288 -18.87 11.20 -13.17
CA GLN A 288 -18.97 11.19 -11.71
C GLN A 288 -19.85 10.03 -11.22
N LEU A 289 -19.39 9.30 -10.22
CA LEU A 289 -20.16 8.32 -9.47
C LEU A 289 -20.94 8.99 -8.33
N GLY A 290 -22.13 8.45 -8.03
CA GLY A 290 -22.93 8.86 -6.88
C GLY A 290 -22.35 8.37 -5.55
N TYR A 291 -23.15 8.48 -4.50
CA TYR A 291 -22.87 8.01 -3.14
C TYR A 291 -24.16 7.44 -2.54
N LEU A 292 -24.08 6.63 -1.47
CA LEU A 292 -25.27 6.01 -0.86
C LEU A 292 -26.26 7.06 -0.32
N GLY A 293 -25.73 8.07 0.37
CA GLY A 293 -26.53 9.18 0.87
C GLY A 293 -27.42 8.79 2.05
N ASP A 294 -28.45 9.59 2.28
CA ASP A 294 -29.38 9.37 3.38
C ASP A 294 -30.26 8.15 3.10
N LYS A 295 -30.16 7.14 3.97
CA LYS A 295 -30.92 5.89 3.90
C LYS A 295 -30.88 5.24 2.52
N ASN A 296 -29.72 5.27 1.86
CA ASN A 296 -29.48 4.74 0.53
C ASN A 296 -30.32 5.40 -0.60
N THR A 297 -30.77 6.64 -0.42
CA THR A 297 -31.56 7.36 -1.44
C THR A 297 -30.72 7.89 -2.60
N GLY A 298 -29.39 7.87 -2.49
CA GLY A 298 -28.50 8.54 -3.44
C GLY A 298 -28.46 10.06 -3.29
N LEU A 299 -29.09 10.61 -2.24
CA LEU A 299 -29.23 12.04 -1.99
C LEU A 299 -28.71 12.41 -0.61
N ALA A 300 -28.30 13.66 -0.44
CA ALA A 300 -27.94 14.17 0.88
C ALA A 300 -29.18 14.32 1.77
N HIS A 301 -29.02 14.19 3.10
CA HIS A 301 -30.07 14.52 4.05
C HIS A 301 -30.45 16.02 3.96
N THR A 302 -31.67 16.36 4.39
CA THR A 302 -32.19 17.74 4.36
C THR A 302 -32.14 18.47 5.70
N ARG A 303 -31.70 17.80 6.77
CA ARG A 303 -31.56 18.39 8.12
C ARG A 303 -30.49 19.50 8.11
N THR A 304 -30.82 20.65 8.70
CA THR A 304 -29.95 21.83 8.80
C THR A 304 -29.61 22.20 10.24
N ASP A 305 -30.21 21.52 11.21
CA ASP A 305 -30.01 21.67 12.65
C ASP A 305 -28.78 20.91 13.16
N TYR A 306 -28.13 20.14 12.29
CA TYR A 306 -26.89 19.44 12.55
C TYR A 306 -25.79 19.87 11.57
N PRO A 307 -24.51 19.62 11.91
CA PRO A 307 -23.39 19.87 11.00
C PRO A 307 -23.59 19.21 9.63
N ALA A 308 -23.14 19.88 8.57
CA ALA A 308 -23.20 19.35 7.23
C ALA A 308 -22.31 18.10 7.08
N VAL A 309 -22.85 17.08 6.40
CA VAL A 309 -22.09 15.88 6.02
C VAL A 309 -21.48 16.09 4.64
N GLN A 310 -20.19 15.80 4.51
CA GLN A 310 -19.54 15.71 3.21
C GLN A 310 -19.75 14.31 2.65
N TYR A 311 -20.51 14.21 1.55
CA TYR A 311 -20.73 12.95 0.85
C TYR A 311 -19.62 12.72 -0.16
N THR A 312 -19.00 11.55 -0.09
CA THR A 312 -17.94 11.13 -0.99
C THR A 312 -18.17 9.69 -1.46
N SER A 313 -17.57 9.36 -2.60
CA SER A 313 -17.43 7.99 -3.09
C SER A 313 -16.00 7.72 -3.53
N ILE A 314 -15.53 6.49 -3.31
CA ILE A 314 -14.20 6.01 -3.63
C ILE A 314 -14.36 4.63 -4.25
N PRO A 315 -14.43 4.52 -5.60
CA PRO A 315 -14.33 3.23 -6.26
C PRO A 315 -12.90 2.72 -6.13
N ASN A 316 -12.76 1.41 -5.94
CA ASN A 316 -11.49 0.73 -5.81
C ASN A 316 -11.20 -0.15 -7.03
N GLU A 317 -12.23 -0.78 -7.61
CA GLU A 317 -12.06 -1.77 -8.68
C GLU A 317 -13.20 -1.77 -9.70
N VAL A 318 -12.92 -2.23 -10.92
CA VAL A 318 -13.87 -2.42 -12.01
C VAL A 318 -13.55 -3.69 -12.82
N ASN A 319 -14.54 -4.59 -12.95
CA ASN A 319 -14.37 -5.76 -13.81
C ASN A 319 -14.65 -5.47 -15.29
N ASP A 320 -14.42 -6.45 -16.16
CA ASP A 320 -14.59 -6.28 -17.62
C ASP A 320 -16.05 -6.11 -18.06
N ALA A 321 -17.02 -6.47 -17.21
CA ALA A 321 -18.44 -6.17 -17.42
C ALA A 321 -18.80 -4.72 -17.04
N GLY A 322 -17.88 -3.96 -16.43
CA GLY A 322 -18.09 -2.59 -15.98
C GLY A 322 -18.80 -2.49 -14.62
N LEU A 323 -18.82 -3.57 -13.84
CA LEU A 323 -19.28 -3.54 -12.44
C LEU A 323 -18.20 -2.87 -11.60
N ILE A 324 -18.52 -1.73 -10.99
CA ILE A 324 -17.59 -0.95 -10.18
C ILE A 324 -17.92 -1.16 -8.71
N VAL A 325 -16.90 -1.38 -7.89
CA VAL A 325 -17.03 -1.54 -6.44
C VAL A 325 -16.10 -0.60 -5.68
N GLY A 326 -16.41 -0.33 -4.43
CA GLY A 326 -15.58 0.49 -3.56
C GLY A 326 -16.29 0.81 -2.26
N SER A 327 -16.28 2.09 -1.90
CA SER A 327 -17.06 2.58 -0.76
C SER A 327 -17.65 3.97 -0.99
N SER A 328 -18.69 4.29 -0.23
CA SER A 328 -19.23 5.64 -0.20
C SER A 328 -19.90 5.94 1.14
N ILE A 329 -20.26 7.21 1.34
CA ILE A 329 -20.87 7.69 2.57
C ILE A 329 -22.37 7.35 2.61
N TYR A 330 -22.76 6.61 3.65
CA TYR A 330 -24.14 6.40 4.09
C TYR A 330 -24.46 7.32 5.26
N THR A 331 -25.68 7.87 5.28
CA THR A 331 -26.22 8.55 6.47
C THR A 331 -27.59 8.01 6.87
N ASP A 332 -27.95 8.19 8.14
CA ASP A 332 -29.33 8.02 8.61
C ASP A 332 -29.77 9.26 9.39
N SER A 333 -30.51 10.16 8.74
CA SER A 333 -30.96 11.44 9.31
C SER A 333 -31.93 11.31 10.48
N THR A 334 -32.38 10.09 10.82
CA THR A 334 -33.23 9.81 11.99
C THR A 334 -32.46 9.22 13.15
N ASP A 335 -31.20 8.84 12.95
CA ASP A 335 -30.29 8.33 13.98
C ASP A 335 -29.28 9.43 14.32
N ILE A 336 -29.49 10.09 15.45
CA ILE A 336 -28.63 11.17 15.94
C ILE A 336 -27.75 10.62 17.04
N ARG A 337 -26.44 10.83 16.90
CA ARG A 337 -25.44 10.30 17.83
C ARG A 337 -24.49 11.40 18.28
N PHE A 338 -24.14 11.34 19.55
CA PHE A 338 -23.08 12.19 20.07
C PHE A 338 -21.73 11.72 19.52
N SER A 339 -21.01 12.63 18.88
CA SER A 339 -19.66 12.38 18.40
C SER A 339 -18.65 12.77 19.48
N PRO A 340 -17.85 11.82 20.01
CA PRO A 340 -16.82 12.15 21.00
C PRO A 340 -15.64 12.91 20.38
N PHE A 341 -15.53 12.96 19.06
CA PHE A 341 -14.47 13.68 18.35
C PHE A 341 -14.77 15.16 18.17
N SER A 342 -16.03 15.50 17.87
CA SER A 342 -16.49 16.88 17.66
C SER A 342 -17.29 17.46 18.83
N PHE A 343 -17.53 16.67 19.88
CA PHE A 343 -18.24 17.04 21.11
C PHE A 343 -19.64 17.62 20.89
N ARG A 344 -20.37 17.09 19.91
CA ARG A 344 -21.71 17.53 19.54
C ARG A 344 -22.54 16.39 18.96
N ASP A 345 -23.83 16.61 18.84
CA ASP A 345 -24.74 15.68 18.17
C ASP A 345 -24.58 15.78 16.64
N GLU A 346 -24.53 14.62 16.00
CA GLU A 346 -24.34 14.48 14.56
C GLU A 346 -25.28 13.42 13.99
N ILE A 347 -25.59 13.56 12.70
CA ILE A 347 -26.30 12.53 11.95
C ILE A 347 -25.39 11.31 11.83
N TYR A 348 -25.94 10.12 12.10
CA TYR A 348 -25.19 8.88 11.94
C TYR A 348 -24.64 8.78 10.52
N THR A 349 -23.32 8.74 10.43
CA THR A 349 -22.57 8.75 9.17
C THR A 349 -21.56 7.61 9.21
N VAL A 350 -21.51 6.81 8.15
CA VAL A 350 -20.59 5.68 8.06
C VAL A 350 -20.15 5.41 6.62
N THR A 351 -18.90 4.98 6.45
CA THR A 351 -18.38 4.49 5.17
C THR A 351 -18.83 3.05 4.96
N GLN A 352 -19.48 2.76 3.84
CA GLN A 352 -19.99 1.43 3.51
C GLN A 352 -19.48 0.93 2.16
N ALA A 353 -19.22 -0.37 2.09
CA ALA A 353 -18.90 -1.09 0.88
C ALA A 353 -20.06 -0.93 -0.12
N THR A 354 -19.74 -0.49 -1.33
CA THR A 354 -20.73 0.02 -2.29
C THR A 354 -20.47 -0.58 -3.66
N VAL A 355 -21.55 -0.94 -4.37
CA VAL A 355 -21.55 -1.17 -5.82
C VAL A 355 -22.06 0.08 -6.52
N PHE A 356 -21.37 0.47 -7.60
CA PHE A 356 -21.78 1.51 -8.54
C PHE A 356 -22.08 0.84 -9.89
N SER A 357 -23.36 0.71 -10.23
CA SER A 357 -23.80 0.02 -11.45
C SER A 357 -24.74 0.92 -12.24
N GLY A 358 -24.23 1.50 -13.33
CA GLY A 358 -24.98 2.51 -14.10
C GLY A 358 -25.30 3.72 -13.21
N SER A 359 -26.59 4.04 -13.07
CA SER A 359 -27.06 5.11 -12.17
C SER A 359 -27.33 4.64 -10.74
N GLU A 360 -27.20 3.34 -10.46
CA GLU A 360 -27.56 2.76 -9.17
C GLU A 360 -26.34 2.66 -8.23
N VAL A 361 -26.55 3.07 -6.98
CA VAL A 361 -25.56 3.00 -5.89
C VAL A 361 -26.16 2.19 -4.75
N LYS A 362 -25.55 1.05 -4.42
CA LYS A 362 -26.11 0.09 -3.45
C LYS A 362 -25.10 -0.34 -2.40
N PRO A 363 -25.49 -0.43 -1.12
CA PRO A 363 -24.62 -0.96 -0.09
C PRO A 363 -24.53 -2.48 -0.24
N LEU A 364 -23.38 -3.05 0.13
CA LEU A 364 -23.18 -4.50 0.15
C LEU A 364 -23.53 -5.12 1.51
N LEU A 365 -23.41 -4.34 2.58
CA LEU A 365 -23.65 -4.76 3.97
C LEU A 365 -24.68 -3.83 4.65
N ASP A 366 -25.25 -4.29 5.77
CA ASP A 366 -26.14 -3.45 6.59
C ASP A 366 -25.33 -2.47 7.46
N ALA A 367 -25.52 -1.17 7.22
CA ALA A 367 -24.91 -0.08 7.99
C ALA A 367 -25.33 -0.06 9.48
N LYS A 368 -26.37 -0.80 9.86
CA LYS A 368 -26.77 -0.98 11.27
C LYS A 368 -25.91 -2.03 11.98
N GLU A 369 -25.40 -3.02 11.25
CA GLU A 369 -24.56 -4.10 11.79
C GLU A 369 -23.06 -3.74 11.73
N TRP A 370 -22.64 -3.11 10.62
CA TRP A 370 -21.24 -2.84 10.31
C TRP A 370 -20.93 -1.35 10.47
N GLU A 371 -19.98 -1.02 11.35
CA GLU A 371 -19.53 0.36 11.61
C GLU A 371 -18.54 0.89 10.58
N PHE A 372 -18.06 0.01 9.70
CA PHE A 372 -17.24 0.35 8.55
C PHE A 372 -17.27 -0.83 7.58
N SER A 373 -17.33 -0.54 6.28
CA SER A 373 -17.03 -1.53 5.25
C SER A 373 -16.49 -0.88 3.99
N ASN A 374 -15.66 -1.63 3.25
CA ASN A 374 -15.07 -1.22 1.98
C ASN A 374 -14.92 -2.44 1.07
N ALA A 375 -15.46 -2.38 -0.15
CA ALA A 375 -15.18 -3.39 -1.18
C ALA A 375 -13.85 -3.06 -1.84
N VAL A 376 -12.97 -4.05 -1.93
CA VAL A 376 -11.60 -3.89 -2.42
C VAL A 376 -11.50 -4.29 -3.89
N ASP A 377 -12.01 -5.48 -4.23
CA ASP A 377 -11.85 -6.08 -5.55
C ASP A 377 -13.15 -6.77 -6.03
N VAL A 378 -13.32 -6.88 -7.35
CA VAL A 378 -14.38 -7.62 -8.03
C VAL A 378 -13.84 -8.35 -9.27
N ASN A 379 -14.05 -9.68 -9.33
CA ASN A 379 -13.65 -10.47 -10.49
C ASN A 379 -14.72 -10.50 -11.61
N ASN A 380 -14.43 -11.16 -12.73
CA ASN A 380 -15.34 -11.25 -13.88
C ASN A 380 -16.52 -12.21 -13.66
N LYS A 381 -16.51 -12.97 -12.55
CA LYS A 381 -17.67 -13.75 -12.08
C LYS A 381 -18.62 -12.93 -11.19
N ASN A 382 -18.34 -11.63 -11.00
CA ASN A 382 -19.05 -10.71 -10.10
C ASN A 382 -18.99 -11.15 -8.63
N ILE A 383 -17.91 -11.83 -8.24
CA ILE A 383 -17.59 -12.03 -6.83
C ILE A 383 -16.83 -10.81 -6.35
N ILE A 384 -17.27 -10.23 -5.24
CA ILE A 384 -16.72 -9.03 -4.63
C ILE A 384 -16.09 -9.44 -3.30
N VAL A 385 -14.88 -8.97 -3.04
CA VAL A 385 -14.26 -9.10 -1.72
C VAL A 385 -14.00 -7.75 -1.10
N GLY A 386 -13.94 -7.72 0.22
CA GLY A 386 -13.59 -6.51 0.92
C GLY A 386 -13.41 -6.72 2.41
N VAL A 387 -13.31 -5.60 3.10
CA VAL A 387 -13.09 -5.55 4.55
C VAL A 387 -14.29 -4.92 5.24
N ALA A 388 -14.67 -5.47 6.38
CA ALA A 388 -15.72 -4.90 7.22
C ALA A 388 -15.36 -4.99 8.71
N GLN A 389 -15.83 -4.01 9.48
CA GLN A 389 -15.64 -3.94 10.92
C GLN A 389 -17.00 -3.82 11.61
N GLN A 390 -17.26 -4.70 12.57
CA GLN A 390 -18.48 -4.69 13.38
C GLN A 390 -18.39 -3.63 14.47
N LYS A 391 -19.53 -3.22 15.03
CA LYS A 391 -19.57 -2.24 16.13
C LYS A 391 -18.87 -2.72 17.39
N TRP A 392 -18.01 -1.89 17.97
CA TRP A 392 -17.19 -2.24 19.14
C TRP A 392 -17.95 -2.77 20.36
N TYR A 393 -19.20 -2.35 20.56
CA TYR A 393 -20.03 -2.77 21.69
C TYR A 393 -20.83 -4.06 21.45
N THR A 394 -20.76 -4.65 20.25
CA THR A 394 -21.43 -5.92 19.92
C THR A 394 -20.60 -7.16 20.27
N TYR A 395 -19.35 -6.99 20.73
CA TYR A 395 -18.44 -8.08 21.06
C TYR A 395 -18.11 -8.15 22.55
N ALA A 396 -18.10 -9.38 23.10
CA ALA A 396 -17.66 -9.67 24.46
C ALA A 396 -16.12 -9.63 24.64
N GLN A 397 -15.37 -9.44 23.55
CA GLN A 397 -13.90 -9.29 23.55
C GLN A 397 -13.53 -7.91 23.00
N SER A 398 -12.59 -7.24 23.65
CA SER A 398 -12.29 -5.80 23.51
C SER A 398 -11.61 -5.35 22.20
N ARG A 399 -11.76 -6.06 21.08
CA ARG A 399 -11.16 -5.68 19.77
C ARG A 399 -12.09 -6.05 18.61
N THR A 400 -12.52 -5.05 17.84
CA THR A 400 -13.19 -5.23 16.55
C THR A 400 -12.14 -5.44 15.47
N ALA A 401 -11.79 -6.70 15.20
CA ALA A 401 -10.90 -7.03 14.09
C ALA A 401 -11.56 -6.68 12.75
N GLN A 402 -10.76 -6.20 11.81
CA GLN A 402 -11.15 -6.08 10.40
C GLN A 402 -11.30 -7.48 9.79
N LYS A 403 -12.47 -7.77 9.23
CA LYS A 403 -12.83 -9.09 8.68
C LYS A 403 -12.95 -9.03 7.17
N LEU A 404 -12.43 -10.06 6.50
CA LEU A 404 -12.73 -10.35 5.11
C LEU A 404 -14.23 -10.66 4.97
N PHE A 405 -14.88 -10.06 3.97
CA PHE A 405 -16.16 -10.52 3.47
C PHE A 405 -16.03 -10.94 2.01
N VAL A 406 -16.85 -11.92 1.62
CA VAL A 406 -17.05 -12.31 0.22
C VAL A 406 -18.53 -12.09 -0.10
N TYR A 407 -18.81 -11.37 -1.18
CA TYR A 407 -20.16 -11.06 -1.63
C TYR A 407 -20.34 -11.54 -3.07
N ASP A 408 -21.29 -12.43 -3.31
CA ASP A 408 -21.67 -12.83 -4.67
C ASP A 408 -22.76 -11.88 -5.17
N TYR A 409 -22.42 -11.07 -6.19
CA TYR A 409 -23.34 -10.10 -6.74
C TYR A 409 -24.50 -10.74 -7.52
N ASN A 410 -24.36 -11.96 -8.03
CA ASN A 410 -25.43 -12.61 -8.79
C ASN A 410 -26.51 -13.14 -7.85
N SER A 411 -26.11 -13.80 -6.77
CA SER A 411 -27.03 -14.38 -5.77
C SER A 411 -27.40 -13.45 -4.62
N LYS A 412 -26.68 -12.31 -4.47
CA LYS A 412 -26.84 -11.32 -3.40
C LYS A 412 -26.57 -11.90 -2.00
N THR A 413 -25.64 -12.83 -1.89
CA THR A 413 -25.24 -13.46 -0.61
C THR A 413 -23.89 -12.95 -0.14
N VAL A 414 -23.74 -12.81 1.18
CA VAL A 414 -22.48 -12.47 1.85
C VAL A 414 -22.03 -13.59 2.77
N SER A 415 -20.73 -13.85 2.82
CA SER A 415 -20.07 -14.72 3.79
C SER A 415 -18.85 -14.04 4.43
N PHE A 416 -18.48 -14.51 5.62
CA PHE A 416 -17.34 -14.01 6.40
C PHE A 416 -16.42 -15.18 6.74
N PRO A 417 -15.38 -15.43 5.96
CA PRO A 417 -14.45 -16.55 6.18
C PRO A 417 -13.72 -16.45 7.52
N ASN A 418 -13.34 -17.59 8.08
CA ASN A 418 -12.47 -17.62 9.25
C ASN A 418 -11.02 -17.31 8.85
N ALA A 419 -10.40 -16.37 9.55
CA ALA A 419 -8.98 -16.09 9.43
C ALA A 419 -8.13 -17.14 10.18
N LEU A 420 -6.80 -16.94 10.24
CA LEU A 420 -5.87 -17.80 11.00
C LEU A 420 -6.25 -17.93 12.49
N PHE A 421 -6.89 -16.91 13.05
CA PHE A 421 -7.53 -16.92 14.37
C PHE A 421 -8.58 -15.81 14.48
N ALA A 422 -9.56 -15.97 15.37
CA ALA A 422 -10.79 -15.17 15.40
C ALA A 422 -10.63 -13.64 15.56
N THR A 423 -9.47 -13.16 16.04
CA THR A 423 -9.20 -11.72 16.26
C THR A 423 -8.12 -11.17 15.36
N ALA A 424 -7.71 -11.93 14.32
CA ALA A 424 -6.76 -11.48 13.32
C ALA A 424 -7.42 -10.41 12.43
N ASN A 425 -6.72 -9.30 12.21
CA ASN A 425 -7.10 -8.41 11.11
C ASN A 425 -6.86 -9.15 9.79
N THR A 426 -7.81 -9.07 8.87
CA THR A 426 -7.73 -9.70 7.55
C THR A 426 -8.21 -8.70 6.51
N ILE A 427 -7.28 -8.26 5.67
CA ILE A 427 -7.49 -7.23 4.66
C ILE A 427 -7.18 -7.87 3.30
N PRO A 428 -8.18 -8.14 2.45
CA PRO A 428 -7.92 -8.58 1.09
C PRO A 428 -7.29 -7.45 0.29
N GLU A 429 -6.48 -7.80 -0.69
CA GLU A 429 -5.90 -6.87 -1.68
C GLU A 429 -6.38 -7.24 -3.09
N ALA A 430 -6.46 -8.53 -3.43
CA ALA A 430 -6.87 -8.98 -4.77
C ALA A 430 -7.60 -10.33 -4.79
N LEU A 431 -8.32 -10.59 -5.87
CA LEU A 431 -9.17 -11.73 -6.20
C LEU A 431 -9.08 -12.02 -7.71
N ASN A 432 -8.76 -13.26 -8.07
CA ASN A 432 -8.82 -13.70 -9.48
C ASN A 432 -10.13 -14.46 -9.81
N ASP A 433 -10.32 -14.79 -11.10
CA ASP A 433 -11.46 -15.59 -11.55
C ASP A 433 -11.38 -17.05 -11.10
N ASN A 434 -10.25 -17.54 -10.58
CA ASN A 434 -10.17 -18.85 -9.92
C ASN A 434 -10.71 -18.85 -8.47
N ASN A 435 -11.33 -17.75 -8.03
CA ASN A 435 -11.89 -17.58 -6.69
C ASN A 435 -10.83 -17.66 -5.58
N LEU A 436 -9.60 -17.24 -5.90
CA LEU A 436 -8.51 -17.13 -4.93
C LEU A 436 -8.35 -15.68 -4.52
N VAL A 437 -8.38 -15.45 -3.21
CA VAL A 437 -8.22 -14.13 -2.59
C VAL A 437 -6.86 -14.08 -1.91
N VAL A 438 -6.12 -13.00 -2.14
CA VAL A 438 -4.85 -12.73 -1.48
C VAL A 438 -4.91 -11.41 -0.71
N GLY A 439 -4.02 -11.26 0.27
CA GLY A 439 -3.92 -10.02 1.02
C GLY A 439 -3.03 -10.13 2.24
N THR A 440 -3.35 -9.32 3.26
CA THR A 440 -2.59 -9.21 4.51
C THR A 440 -3.41 -9.70 5.70
N THR A 441 -2.80 -10.52 6.56
CA THR A 441 -3.39 -10.93 7.85
C THR A 441 -2.36 -10.91 8.97
N GLU A 442 -2.78 -11.21 10.20
CA GLU A 442 -1.91 -11.33 11.37
C GLU A 442 -1.59 -12.81 11.66
N ALA A 443 -0.34 -13.10 12.00
CA ALA A 443 0.09 -14.38 12.58
C ALA A 443 0.84 -14.16 13.90
N TYR A 444 0.81 -15.14 14.79
CA TYR A 444 1.65 -15.14 16.00
C TYR A 444 3.08 -15.54 15.65
N THR A 445 4.04 -14.86 16.25
CA THR A 445 5.42 -15.35 16.25
C THR A 445 5.49 -16.59 17.15
N GLU A 446 6.26 -17.62 16.75
CA GLU A 446 6.41 -18.82 17.58
C GLU A 446 6.79 -18.47 19.01
N GLN A 447 6.09 -19.08 19.98
CA GLN A 447 6.33 -18.90 21.42
C GLN A 447 6.16 -17.45 21.93
N SER A 448 5.51 -16.58 21.17
CA SER A 448 5.25 -15.18 21.53
C SER A 448 3.78 -14.82 21.33
N SER A 449 3.29 -13.85 22.11
CA SER A 449 2.00 -13.20 21.87
C SER A 449 2.09 -12.05 20.86
N SER A 450 3.29 -11.75 20.35
CA SER A 450 3.50 -10.72 19.34
C SER A 450 2.92 -11.14 17.99
N ARG A 451 2.14 -10.23 17.40
CA ARG A 451 1.52 -10.40 16.08
C ARG A 451 2.39 -9.75 15.01
N ARG A 452 2.57 -10.43 13.88
CA ARG A 452 3.24 -9.89 12.68
C ARG A 452 2.30 -10.00 11.48
N ASN A 453 2.44 -9.07 10.56
CA ASN A 453 1.75 -9.14 9.28
C ASN A 453 2.35 -10.26 8.44
N VAL A 454 1.48 -11.07 7.85
CA VAL A 454 1.84 -12.14 6.89
C VAL A 454 0.90 -12.09 5.70
N ALA A 455 1.39 -12.54 4.55
CA ALA A 455 0.56 -12.72 3.38
C ALA A 455 -0.35 -13.95 3.54
N PHE A 456 -1.61 -13.85 3.07
CA PHE A 456 -2.54 -14.99 3.04
C PHE A 456 -3.02 -15.33 1.63
N LEU A 457 -3.50 -16.56 1.50
CA LEU A 457 -4.28 -17.05 0.36
C LEU A 457 -5.55 -17.70 0.92
N TYR A 458 -6.71 -17.26 0.44
CA TYR A 458 -8.02 -17.83 0.76
C TYR A 458 -8.66 -18.37 -0.52
N ASP A 459 -9.03 -19.64 -0.51
CA ASP A 459 -9.79 -20.27 -1.59
C ASP A 459 -11.27 -20.33 -1.21
N ILE A 460 -12.10 -19.55 -1.90
CA ILE A 460 -13.55 -19.47 -1.65
C ILE A 460 -14.23 -20.82 -1.94
N SER A 461 -13.72 -21.58 -2.91
CA SER A 461 -14.34 -22.83 -3.39
C SER A 461 -14.20 -23.96 -2.37
N THR A 462 -13.10 -23.96 -1.62
CA THR A 462 -12.81 -24.98 -0.59
C THR A 462 -12.94 -24.46 0.83
N ASP A 463 -13.27 -23.18 1.00
CA ASP A 463 -13.30 -22.46 2.27
C ASP A 463 -11.98 -22.63 3.07
N LYS A 464 -10.84 -22.56 2.38
CA LYS A 464 -9.52 -22.80 2.96
C LYS A 464 -8.72 -21.52 3.06
N PHE A 465 -8.45 -21.09 4.30
CA PHE A 465 -7.60 -19.94 4.61
C PHE A 465 -6.17 -20.37 4.97
N THR A 466 -5.16 -19.85 4.28
CA THR A 466 -3.76 -20.30 4.45
C THR A 466 -2.79 -19.14 4.59
N ASN A 467 -1.80 -19.27 5.48
CA ASN A 467 -0.64 -18.39 5.53
C ASN A 467 0.33 -18.76 4.40
N LEU A 468 0.59 -17.84 3.46
CA LEU A 468 1.42 -18.11 2.28
C LEU A 468 2.87 -18.46 2.64
N ASN A 469 3.39 -18.03 3.78
CA ASN A 469 4.74 -18.43 4.22
C ASN A 469 4.87 -19.95 4.46
N THR A 470 3.76 -20.65 4.75
CA THR A 470 3.74 -22.11 4.89
C THR A 470 3.75 -22.86 3.56
N MET A 471 3.63 -22.14 2.45
CA MET A 471 3.61 -22.70 1.10
C MET A 471 4.95 -22.58 0.36
N LEU A 472 5.93 -21.90 1.00
CA LEU A 472 7.29 -21.76 0.50
C LEU A 472 8.16 -22.91 1.03
N LYS A 473 9.31 -23.16 0.40
CA LYS A 473 10.37 -23.99 0.99
C LYS A 473 10.86 -23.42 2.33
N CYS A 474 11.29 -24.27 3.25
CA CYS A 474 11.66 -23.87 4.62
C CYS A 474 12.74 -22.76 4.68
N ASP A 475 13.73 -22.83 3.78
CA ASP A 475 14.82 -21.86 3.68
C ASP A 475 14.66 -20.94 2.45
N ALA A 476 13.44 -20.41 2.26
CA ALA A 476 13.17 -19.49 1.16
C ALA A 476 14.07 -18.24 1.19
N GLY A 477 14.49 -17.80 2.38
CA GLY A 477 15.26 -16.56 2.57
C GLY A 477 14.40 -15.28 2.49
N TYR A 478 13.08 -15.45 2.50
CA TYR A 478 12.08 -14.39 2.45
C TYR A 478 11.02 -14.63 3.52
N THR A 479 10.43 -13.56 4.04
CA THR A 479 9.19 -13.61 4.79
C THR A 479 8.16 -12.74 4.10
N LEU A 480 7.10 -13.35 3.58
CA LEU A 480 6.00 -12.65 2.90
C LEU A 480 5.19 -11.88 3.94
N VAL A 481 5.16 -10.55 3.80
CA VAL A 481 4.42 -9.67 4.71
C VAL A 481 3.05 -9.28 4.17
N SER A 482 2.90 -9.25 2.85
CA SER A 482 1.64 -8.95 2.18
C SER A 482 1.67 -9.45 0.74
N ALA A 483 0.54 -9.97 0.25
CA ALA A 483 0.33 -10.29 -1.16
C ALA A 483 -0.61 -9.23 -1.76
N MET A 484 -0.11 -8.49 -2.75
CA MET A 484 -0.79 -7.31 -3.29
C MET A 484 -1.71 -7.65 -4.46
N ASP A 485 -1.34 -8.64 -5.26
CA ASP A 485 -2.12 -8.98 -6.45
C ASP A 485 -1.96 -10.45 -6.85
N ILE A 486 -2.91 -10.98 -7.62
CA ILE A 486 -2.93 -12.34 -8.14
C ILE A 486 -3.56 -12.36 -9.54
N ASN A 487 -2.85 -12.94 -10.51
CA ASN A 487 -3.40 -13.07 -11.87
C ASN A 487 -4.16 -14.39 -12.09
N GLU A 488 -4.72 -14.58 -13.29
CA GLU A 488 -5.53 -15.75 -13.64
C GLU A 488 -4.76 -17.06 -13.80
N LYS A 489 -3.42 -16.96 -13.79
CA LYS A 489 -2.52 -18.12 -13.74
C LYS A 489 -2.17 -18.51 -12.29
N ASN A 490 -2.83 -17.90 -11.30
CA ASN A 490 -2.54 -18.03 -9.87
C ASN A 490 -1.10 -17.62 -9.52
N VAL A 491 -0.49 -16.75 -10.30
CA VAL A 491 0.80 -16.13 -9.95
C VAL A 491 0.50 -14.98 -9.02
N ILE A 492 1.10 -15.01 -7.83
CA ILE A 492 0.87 -13.99 -6.79
C ILE A 492 2.05 -13.01 -6.79
N LEU A 493 1.74 -11.72 -6.81
CA LEU A 493 2.71 -10.66 -6.57
C LEU A 493 2.64 -10.23 -5.10
N ALA A 494 3.79 -10.26 -4.42
CA ALA A 494 3.87 -10.00 -2.99
C ALA A 494 5.04 -9.09 -2.63
N THR A 495 4.94 -8.46 -1.46
CA THR A 495 6.07 -7.82 -0.80
C THR A 495 6.57 -8.73 0.32
N ALA A 496 7.88 -8.96 0.33
CA ALA A 496 8.57 -9.77 1.33
C ALA A 496 9.62 -8.93 2.05
N VAL A 497 10.05 -9.38 3.23
CA VAL A 497 11.27 -8.91 3.87
C VAL A 497 12.38 -9.93 3.71
N LYS A 498 13.60 -9.45 3.50
CA LYS A 498 14.82 -10.27 3.38
C LYS A 498 16.00 -9.58 4.04
N ALA A 499 16.87 -10.38 4.66
CA ALA A 499 18.12 -9.90 5.21
C ALA A 499 19.15 -9.66 4.08
N VAL A 500 19.77 -8.48 4.06
CA VAL A 500 20.82 -8.07 3.12
C VAL A 500 21.99 -7.42 3.85
N ASP A 501 23.09 -7.21 3.14
CA ASP A 501 24.20 -6.39 3.62
C ASP A 501 23.75 -4.92 3.66
N LYS A 502 23.93 -4.28 4.81
CA LYS A 502 23.55 -2.89 5.00
C LYS A 502 24.41 -1.99 4.11
N LYS A 503 23.74 -1.10 3.39
CA LYS A 503 24.40 -0.06 2.58
C LYS A 503 24.20 1.32 3.20
N ASP A 504 25.21 2.17 3.08
CA ASP A 504 25.12 3.59 3.43
C ASP A 504 24.33 4.37 2.36
N SER A 505 24.14 5.68 2.57
CA SER A 505 23.40 6.54 1.63
C SER A 505 24.11 6.75 0.29
N GLN A 506 25.38 6.32 0.13
CA GLN A 506 26.12 6.30 -1.12
C GLN A 506 26.11 4.92 -1.79
N GLY A 507 25.56 3.90 -1.13
CA GLY A 507 25.46 2.53 -1.63
C GLY A 507 26.63 1.62 -1.23
N ASN A 508 27.56 2.08 -0.38
CA ASN A 508 28.69 1.25 0.08
C ASN A 508 28.29 0.36 1.26
N VAL A 509 28.92 -0.81 1.36
CA VAL A 509 28.65 -1.76 2.46
C VAL A 509 29.16 -1.22 3.79
N VAL A 510 28.27 -1.18 4.79
CA VAL A 510 28.59 -0.76 6.15
C VAL A 510 29.23 -1.90 6.92
N LYS A 511 30.36 -1.62 7.57
CA LYS A 511 31.07 -2.55 8.46
C LYS A 511 31.07 -2.05 9.90
N ASP A 512 31.03 -2.98 10.84
CA ASP A 512 31.18 -2.68 12.27
C ASP A 512 32.65 -2.37 12.64
N SER A 513 32.90 -2.05 13.91
CA SER A 513 34.25 -1.75 14.41
C SER A 513 35.23 -2.93 14.34
N ALA A 514 34.73 -4.16 14.19
CA ALA A 514 35.52 -5.37 13.99
C ALA A 514 35.73 -5.71 12.50
N GLY A 515 35.16 -4.92 11.58
CA GLY A 515 35.25 -5.12 10.13
C GLY A 515 34.23 -6.10 9.56
N ASN A 516 33.27 -6.59 10.35
CA ASN A 516 32.20 -7.46 9.88
C ASN A 516 31.11 -6.66 9.17
N VAL A 517 30.50 -7.26 8.15
CA VAL A 517 29.39 -6.62 7.44
C VAL A 517 28.16 -6.54 8.34
N VAL A 518 27.61 -5.34 8.47
CA VAL A 518 26.35 -5.13 9.18
C VAL A 518 25.20 -5.60 8.29
N ARG A 519 24.25 -6.34 8.86
CA ARG A 519 23.06 -6.85 8.15
C ARG A 519 21.85 -5.99 8.48
N GLU A 520 20.92 -5.87 7.55
CA GLU A 520 19.62 -5.23 7.75
C GLU A 520 18.50 -5.98 7.00
N GLU A 521 17.24 -5.78 7.40
CA GLU A 521 16.08 -6.26 6.66
C GLU A 521 15.57 -5.19 5.70
N VAL A 522 15.31 -5.57 4.46
CA VAL A 522 14.74 -4.68 3.43
C VAL A 522 13.50 -5.29 2.80
N ALA A 523 12.59 -4.43 2.35
CA ALA A 523 11.41 -4.83 1.60
C ALA A 523 11.78 -5.10 0.14
N VAL A 524 11.34 -6.24 -0.38
CA VAL A 524 11.54 -6.66 -1.76
C VAL A 524 10.25 -7.18 -2.37
N ALA A 525 9.96 -6.76 -3.59
CA ALA A 525 8.88 -7.35 -4.38
C ALA A 525 9.30 -8.73 -4.87
N VAL A 526 8.38 -9.70 -4.75
CA VAL A 526 8.57 -11.08 -5.17
C VAL A 526 7.35 -11.57 -5.93
N GLN A 527 7.58 -12.46 -6.89
CA GLN A 527 6.56 -13.19 -7.62
C GLN A 527 6.54 -14.65 -7.13
N LEU A 528 5.37 -15.16 -6.80
CA LEU A 528 5.16 -16.54 -6.38
C LEU A 528 4.54 -17.32 -7.55
N ASN A 529 5.31 -18.24 -8.12
CA ASN A 529 4.85 -19.09 -9.22
C ASN A 529 4.33 -20.43 -8.66
N PRO A 530 3.10 -20.85 -8.98
CA PRO A 530 2.57 -22.12 -8.50
C PRO A 530 3.37 -23.29 -9.10
N VAL A 531 3.69 -24.29 -8.25
CA VAL A 531 4.43 -25.49 -8.64
C VAL A 531 3.45 -26.65 -8.86
N ALA A 532 3.44 -27.21 -10.06
CA ALA A 532 2.56 -28.32 -10.41
C ALA A 532 2.87 -29.56 -9.56
N GLY A 533 1.87 -30.03 -8.79
CA GLY A 533 2.04 -31.15 -7.87
C GLY A 533 2.88 -30.84 -6.62
N GLY A 534 3.15 -29.56 -6.36
CA GLY A 534 3.87 -29.10 -5.18
C GLY A 534 3.15 -29.50 -3.88
N THR A 535 3.93 -29.89 -2.89
CA THR A 535 3.44 -30.21 -1.53
C THR A 535 4.03 -29.25 -0.52
N ILE A 536 3.31 -28.98 0.57
CA ILE A 536 3.84 -28.23 1.70
C ILE A 536 5.13 -28.91 2.19
N ASP A 537 6.20 -28.14 2.29
CA ASP A 537 7.50 -28.62 2.73
C ASP A 537 7.45 -28.98 4.23
N ASN A 538 8.14 -30.06 4.62
CA ASN A 538 8.17 -30.48 6.02
C ASN A 538 9.38 -29.86 6.72
N CYS A 539 9.16 -28.70 7.33
CA CYS A 539 10.19 -27.96 8.07
C CYS A 539 10.46 -28.51 9.48
N SER A 540 9.96 -29.71 9.79
CA SER A 540 10.38 -30.39 11.02
C SER A 540 11.86 -30.75 10.90
N PRO A 541 12.70 -30.47 11.90
CA PRO A 541 14.04 -31.05 11.93
C PRO A 541 13.86 -32.56 11.79
N ALA A 542 14.69 -33.20 10.94
CA ALA A 542 14.68 -34.64 10.80
C ALA A 542 14.68 -35.25 12.20
N GLU A 543 13.70 -36.09 12.52
CA GLU A 543 13.76 -36.85 13.77
C GLU A 543 15.11 -37.55 13.78
N ASP A 544 15.99 -37.16 14.70
CA ASP A 544 17.17 -37.94 15.03
C ASP A 544 16.64 -39.33 15.39
N ALA A 545 16.77 -40.28 14.47
CA ALA A 545 16.49 -41.67 14.70
C ALA A 545 17.48 -42.17 15.76
N GLY A 546 17.14 -41.96 17.05
CA GLY A 546 17.92 -42.52 18.15
C GLY A 546 17.91 -41.80 19.49
N TYR A 547 17.37 -40.58 19.66
CA TYR A 547 17.40 -39.95 20.99
C TYR A 547 16.14 -40.28 21.83
N GLU A 548 16.13 -41.50 22.36
CA GLU A 548 15.21 -41.91 23.42
C GLU A 548 15.53 -41.12 24.70
N ARG A 549 14.71 -40.11 25.03
CA ARG A 549 14.79 -39.39 26.31
C ARG A 549 14.51 -40.38 27.45
N LYS A 550 15.56 -40.89 28.11
CA LYS A 550 15.41 -41.57 29.40
C LYS A 550 15.04 -40.56 30.48
N GLY A 551 13.75 -40.25 30.58
CA GLY A 551 13.19 -39.62 31.77
C GLY A 551 13.38 -40.55 32.95
N GLY A 552 14.20 -40.16 33.93
CA GLY A 552 14.34 -40.91 35.17
C GLY A 552 12.99 -40.95 35.90
N SER A 553 12.39 -42.13 36.03
CA SER A 553 11.23 -42.29 36.91
C SER A 553 11.71 -42.16 38.36
N THR A 554 11.52 -40.99 38.98
CA THR A 554 11.53 -40.90 40.43
C THR A 554 10.29 -41.62 40.93
N GLY A 555 10.45 -42.87 41.35
CA GLY A 555 9.35 -43.69 41.85
C GLY A 555 8.64 -43.04 43.03
N MET A 556 7.34 -43.31 43.17
CA MET A 556 6.44 -42.82 44.25
C MET A 556 7.00 -42.95 45.68
N VAL A 557 8.02 -43.79 45.89
CA VAL A 557 8.75 -43.96 47.16
C VAL A 557 9.55 -42.70 47.53
N ALA A 558 10.14 -41.98 46.57
CA ALA A 558 10.90 -40.75 46.81
C ALA A 558 9.98 -39.59 47.25
N LEU A 559 8.76 -39.53 46.70
CA LEU A 559 7.74 -38.55 47.08
C LEU A 559 7.14 -38.82 48.47
N SER A 560 7.05 -40.08 48.89
CA SER A 560 6.55 -40.44 50.23
C SER A 560 7.58 -40.20 51.34
N LEU A 561 8.88 -40.27 51.04
CA LEU A 561 9.95 -39.91 52.00
C LEU A 561 10.02 -38.39 52.28
N LEU A 562 9.71 -37.54 51.30
CA LEU A 562 9.61 -36.09 51.48
C LEU A 562 8.40 -35.68 52.35
N ALA A 563 7.30 -36.44 52.28
CA ALA A 563 6.14 -36.21 53.15
C ALA A 563 6.42 -36.56 54.63
N LEU A 564 7.23 -37.61 54.90
CA LEU A 564 7.66 -37.94 56.27
C LEU A 564 8.62 -36.90 56.86
N ALA A 565 9.52 -36.32 56.05
CA ALA A 565 10.40 -35.24 56.49
C ALA A 565 9.62 -33.97 56.90
N GLY A 566 8.49 -33.69 56.23
CA GLY A 566 7.58 -32.60 56.58
C GLY A 566 6.82 -32.80 57.90
N LEU A 567 6.46 -34.06 58.23
CA LEU A 567 5.75 -34.40 59.47
C LEU A 567 6.68 -34.43 60.70
N LEU A 568 7.95 -34.81 60.53
CA LEU A 568 8.94 -34.77 61.62
C LEU A 568 9.36 -33.33 61.98
N ARG A 569 9.30 -32.38 61.04
CA ARG A 569 9.60 -30.97 61.30
C ARG A 569 8.54 -30.24 62.13
N ARG A 570 7.30 -30.74 62.17
CA ARG A 570 6.20 -30.19 63.00
C ARG A 570 6.19 -30.66 64.46
N ARG A 571 7.10 -31.57 64.87
CA ARG A 571 7.24 -32.01 66.27
C ARG A 571 8.43 -31.39 67.04
N VAL A 572 9.22 -30.52 66.40
CA VAL A 572 10.36 -29.81 67.04
C VAL A 572 10.08 -28.31 67.25
N LEU A 573 8.88 -27.84 66.89
CA LEU A 573 8.41 -26.49 67.20
C LEU A 573 7.03 -26.58 67.87
N ARG A 574 7.03 -27.06 69.11
CA ARG A 574 6.03 -26.79 70.15
C ARG A 574 6.73 -26.66 71.48
#